data_AF-A0A528JIC8-F1
#
_entry.id   AF-A0A528JIC8-F1
#
_cell.length_a   1.000
_cell.length_b   1.000
_cell.length_c   1.000
_cell.angle_alpha   90.00
_cell.angle_beta   90.00
_cell.angle_gamma   90.00
#
_symmetry.space_group_name_H-M   'P 1'
#
loop_
_entity.id
_entity.type
_entity.pdbx_description
1 polymer ?
#
loop_
_entity_poly.entity_id
_entity_poly.type
_entity_poly.pdbx_seq_one_letter_code
_entity_poly.pdbx_strand_id
1 'polypeptide(L)'
;MISVQATGSQPPLFFVPTGSGDCSYALGLANEMDIDCPVYALPWPSFDEVRPLTLEAIADQVILAIKEIQPQGPYRFAGYSSGGILAYAIAQRLLSRDDAVCSSLSSTLRYLQT
;
A
#
# COMPACT_ATOMS: atom_id res chain seq x y z
N MET A 1 0.27 3.38 11.03
CA MET A 1 1.11 2.74 10.00
C MET A 1 2.21 1.94 10.70
N ILE A 2 2.63 0.80 10.14
CA ILE A 2 3.70 -0.04 10.71
C ILE A 2 4.85 -0.11 9.71
N SER A 3 6.08 0.18 10.15
CA SER A 3 7.29 -0.03 9.35
C SER A 3 7.68 -1.50 9.40
N VAL A 4 7.68 -2.17 8.26
CA VAL A 4 8.07 -3.59 8.11
C VAL A 4 9.57 -3.68 7.83
N GLN A 5 10.07 -2.82 6.94
CA GLN A 5 11.49 -2.65 6.64
C GLN A 5 11.74 -1.16 6.45
N ALA A 6 12.64 -0.57 7.23
CA ALA A 6 12.83 0.90 7.23
C ALA A 6 13.84 1.40 6.20
N THR A 7 14.60 0.50 5.57
CA THR A 7 15.78 0.84 4.76
C THR A 7 15.69 0.25 3.35
N GLY A 8 16.26 0.98 2.39
CA GLY A 8 16.45 0.56 1.01
C GLY A 8 16.70 1.75 0.10
N SER A 9 17.22 1.51 -1.10
CA SER A 9 17.55 2.56 -2.07
C SER A 9 16.40 2.96 -3.00
N GLN A 10 15.38 2.10 -3.14
CA GLN A 10 14.24 2.31 -4.03
C GLN A 10 13.07 3.00 -3.31
N PRO A 11 12.12 3.61 -4.06
CA PRO A 11 10.92 4.22 -3.48
C PRO A 11 10.10 3.25 -2.62
N PRO A 12 9.48 3.71 -1.52
CA PRO A 12 8.71 2.86 -0.61
C PRO A 12 7.67 1.98 -1.29
N LEU A 13 7.49 0.78 -0.74
CA LEU A 13 6.36 -0.10 -1.05
C LEU A 13 5.34 -0.05 0.09
N PHE A 14 4.11 0.34 -0.23
CA PHE A 14 3.01 0.39 0.73
C PHE A 14 2.12 -0.85 0.61
N PHE A 15 2.12 -1.69 1.65
CA PHE A 15 1.20 -2.82 1.77
C PHE A 15 -0.14 -2.38 2.34
N VAL A 16 -1.22 -2.76 1.66
CA VAL A 16 -2.58 -2.41 2.03
C VAL A 16 -3.22 -3.58 2.77
N PRO A 17 -3.58 -3.47 4.06
CA PRO A 17 -4.18 -4.58 4.81
C PRO A 17 -5.48 -5.08 4.17
N THR A 18 -5.92 -6.27 4.58
CA THR A 18 -7.27 -6.73 4.26
C THR A 18 -8.32 -5.93 5.05
N GLY A 19 -9.59 -6.10 4.71
CA GLY A 19 -10.73 -5.43 5.35
C GLY A 19 -10.89 -5.68 6.85
N SER A 20 -10.18 -6.67 7.41
CA SER A 20 -10.10 -6.92 8.85
C SER A 20 -8.87 -6.27 9.51
N GLY A 21 -8.09 -5.50 8.76
CA GLY A 21 -6.81 -4.94 9.20
C GLY A 21 -5.64 -5.93 9.19
N ASP A 22 -5.83 -7.14 8.65
CA ASP A 22 -4.75 -8.12 8.61
C ASP A 22 -3.69 -7.74 7.57
N CYS A 23 -2.44 -7.67 8.02
CA CYS A 23 -1.26 -7.40 7.21
C CYS A 23 -0.17 -8.48 7.39
N SER A 24 -0.48 -9.61 8.03
CA SER A 24 0.49 -10.69 8.27
C SER A 24 1.10 -11.23 6.97
N TYR A 25 0.32 -11.29 5.89
CA TYR A 25 0.77 -11.69 4.57
C TYR A 25 1.85 -10.75 3.99
N ALA A 26 1.80 -9.45 4.32
CA ALA A 26 2.77 -8.46 3.88
C ALA A 26 4.13 -8.68 4.54
N LEU A 27 4.12 -9.04 5.83
CA LEU A 27 5.34 -9.38 6.57
C LEU A 27 6.02 -10.62 5.98
N GLY A 28 5.24 -11.65 5.69
CA GLY A 28 5.75 -12.88 5.05
C GLY A 28 6.35 -12.60 3.68
N LEU A 29 5.63 -11.86 2.83
CA LEU A 29 6.11 -11.51 1.49
C LEU A 29 7.34 -10.59 1.51
N ALA A 30 7.36 -9.57 2.37
CA ALA A 30 8.49 -8.64 2.45
C ALA A 30 9.81 -9.36 2.80
N ASN A 31 9.76 -10.36 3.68
CA ASN A 31 10.93 -11.17 4.04
C ASN A 31 11.44 -12.05 2.88
N GLU A 32 10.57 -12.47 1.98
CA GLU A 32 10.90 -13.37 0.86
C GLU A 32 11.33 -12.64 -0.41
N MET A 33 10.93 -11.37 -0.57
CA MET A 33 11.03 -10.67 -1.87
C MET A 33 12.38 -9.99 -2.15
N ASP A 34 13.40 -10.13 -1.29
CA ASP A 34 14.73 -9.48 -1.39
C ASP A 34 14.63 -8.02 -1.89
N ILE A 35 13.79 -7.22 -1.23
CA ILE A 35 13.41 -5.89 -1.70
C ILE A 35 14.38 -4.83 -1.15
N ASP A 36 15.06 -4.11 -2.03
CA ASP A 36 15.86 -2.93 -1.66
C ASP A 36 15.00 -1.65 -1.58
N CYS A 37 13.91 -1.67 -0.81
CA CYS A 37 13.09 -0.49 -0.55
C CYS A 37 12.52 -0.49 0.89
N PRO A 38 12.21 0.69 1.44
CA PRO A 38 11.36 0.77 2.62
C PRO A 38 10.00 0.12 2.37
N VAL A 39 9.48 -0.60 3.37
CA VAL A 39 8.21 -1.31 3.32
C VAL A 39 7.33 -0.88 4.49
N TYR A 40 6.12 -0.42 4.20
CA TYR A 40 5.16 0.05 5.19
C TYR A 40 3.82 -0.65 5.06
N ALA A 41 3.25 -1.12 6.17
CA ALA A 41 1.85 -1.54 6.22
C ALA A 41 0.96 -0.34 6.56
N LEU A 42 0.03 -0.04 5.65
CA LEU A 42 -0.93 1.04 5.78
C LEU A 42 -1.94 0.76 6.91
N PRO A 43 -2.54 1.78 7.52
CA PRO A 43 -3.67 1.58 8.41
C PRO A 43 -4.90 1.10 7.61
N TRP A 44 -5.73 0.28 8.26
CA TRP A 44 -7.13 0.10 7.86
C TRP A 44 -7.99 0.77 8.92
N PRO A 45 -8.60 1.94 8.63
CA PRO A 45 -9.36 2.68 9.63
C PRO A 45 -10.59 1.88 10.08
N SER A 46 -10.96 2.06 11.34
CA SER A 46 -12.13 1.38 11.93
C SER A 46 -13.41 1.84 11.20
N PHE A 47 -14.42 0.97 11.12
CA PHE A 47 -15.68 1.31 10.44
C PHE A 47 -16.41 2.52 11.05
N ASP A 48 -16.10 2.87 12.30
CA ASP A 48 -16.64 4.05 12.98
C ASP A 48 -15.83 5.33 12.79
N GLU A 49 -14.58 5.23 12.33
CA GLU A 49 -13.69 6.38 12.13
C GLU A 49 -13.93 7.08 10.80
N VAL A 50 -14.55 6.40 9.82
CA VAL A 50 -14.78 6.93 8.46
C VAL A 50 -16.26 7.15 8.21
N ARG A 51 -16.62 8.40 7.88
CA ARG A 51 -17.97 8.81 7.50
C ARG A 51 -17.91 9.75 6.27
N PRO A 52 -18.61 9.44 5.17
CA PRO A 52 -19.39 8.23 4.92
C PRO A 52 -18.47 7.00 4.80
N LEU A 53 -18.96 5.83 5.21
CA LEU A 53 -18.19 4.60 5.09
C LEU A 53 -18.17 4.13 3.62
N THR A 54 -17.27 4.72 2.85
CA THR A 54 -17.04 4.45 1.43
C THR A 54 -15.56 4.14 1.22
N LEU A 55 -15.25 3.36 0.19
CA LEU A 55 -13.87 2.99 -0.12
C LEU A 55 -13.03 4.22 -0.46
N GLU A 56 -13.67 5.20 -1.09
CA GLU A 56 -13.17 6.52 -1.41
C GLU A 56 -12.74 7.32 -0.18
N ALA A 57 -13.60 7.38 0.85
CA ALA A 57 -13.31 8.10 2.08
C ALA A 57 -12.19 7.42 2.87
N ILE A 58 -12.18 6.08 2.88
CA ILE A 58 -11.07 5.28 3.44
C ILE A 58 -9.78 5.61 2.70
N ALA A 59 -9.79 5.60 1.37
CA ALA A 59 -8.62 5.92 0.54
C ALA A 59 -8.09 7.33 0.81
N ASP A 60 -8.95 8.33 0.92
CA ASP A 60 -8.55 9.71 1.25
C ASP A 60 -7.85 9.80 2.60
N GLN A 61 -8.37 9.13 3.62
CA GLN A 61 -7.76 9.11 4.94
C GLN A 61 -6.40 8.39 4.94
N VAL A 62 -6.30 7.26 4.23
CA VAL A 62 -5.05 6.51 4.10
C VAL A 62 -3.98 7.30 3.33
N ILE A 63 -4.37 8.10 2.33
CA ILE A 63 -3.46 8.97 1.56
C ILE A 63 -2.77 10.01 2.45
N LEU A 64 -3.44 10.52 3.50
CA LEU A 64 -2.81 11.44 4.44
C LEU A 64 -1.59 10.79 5.11
N ALA A 65 -1.75 9.56 5.60
CA ALA A 65 -0.65 8.80 6.21
C ALA A 65 0.45 8.44 5.19
N ILE A 66 0.11 8.16 3.93
CA ILE A 66 1.09 7.93 2.87
C ILE A 66 1.94 9.19 2.63
N LYS A 67 1.30 10.36 2.55
CA LYS A 67 1.97 11.63 2.25
C LYS A 67 2.89 12.12 3.37
N GLU A 68 2.68 11.68 4.61
CA GLU A 68 3.62 11.92 5.72
C GLU A 68 4.97 11.22 5.50
N ILE A 69 4.98 10.07 4.81
CA ILE A 69 6.18 9.29 4.50
C ILE A 69 6.77 9.67 3.14
N GLN A 70 5.93 9.75 2.13
CA GLN A 70 6.30 10.05 0.76
C GLN A 70 5.41 11.18 0.21
N PRO A 71 5.83 12.45 0.31
CA PRO A 71 5.00 13.59 -0.09
C PRO A 71 4.62 13.61 -1.57
N GLN A 72 5.46 13.02 -2.42
CA GLN A 72 5.31 13.00 -3.88
C GLN A 72 5.54 11.60 -4.46
N GLY A 73 4.78 11.27 -5.51
CA GLY A 73 4.94 10.01 -6.25
C GLY A 73 6.29 9.89 -7.00
N PRO A 74 6.51 8.76 -7.70
CA PRO A 74 5.53 7.70 -7.96
C PRO A 74 5.30 6.79 -6.75
N TYR A 75 4.03 6.51 -6.46
CA TYR A 75 3.64 5.60 -5.38
C TYR A 75 3.60 4.14 -5.84
N ARG A 76 3.96 3.21 -4.94
CA ARG A 76 3.91 1.75 -5.18
C ARG A 76 3.06 1.08 -4.11
N PHE A 77 2.09 0.27 -4.55
CA PHE A 77 1.17 -0.43 -3.65
C PHE A 77 1.19 -1.93 -3.88
N ALA A 78 1.04 -2.70 -2.80
CA ALA A 78 0.76 -4.13 -2.84
C ALA A 78 -0.41 -4.44 -1.92
N GLY A 79 -1.34 -5.30 -2.37
CA GLY A 79 -2.53 -5.62 -1.60
C GLY A 79 -3.08 -6.98 -1.99
N TYR A 80 -3.48 -7.77 -0.99
CA TYR A 80 -4.15 -9.05 -1.19
C TYR A 80 -5.65 -8.93 -0.88
N SER A 81 -6.49 -9.60 -1.67
CA SER A 81 -7.95 -9.64 -1.48
C SER A 81 -8.55 -8.22 -1.41
N SER A 82 -9.29 -7.88 -0.35
CA SER A 82 -9.84 -6.55 -0.08
C SER A 82 -8.76 -5.45 0.00
N GLY A 83 -7.53 -5.79 0.38
CA GLY A 83 -6.40 -4.87 0.33
C GLY A 83 -6.06 -4.46 -1.10
N GLY A 84 -6.22 -5.35 -2.08
CA GLY A 84 -6.05 -5.01 -3.50
C GLY A 84 -7.12 -4.03 -4.00
N ILE A 85 -8.35 -4.18 -3.53
CA ILE A 85 -9.47 -3.27 -3.85
C ILE A 85 -9.19 -1.87 -3.29
N LEU A 86 -8.76 -1.77 -2.02
CA LEU A 86 -8.38 -0.48 -1.43
C LEU A 86 -7.13 0.11 -2.08
N ALA A 87 -6.11 -0.70 -2.42
CA ALA A 87 -4.93 -0.25 -3.15
C ALA A 87 -5.31 0.41 -4.48
N TYR A 88 -6.24 -0.19 -5.21
CA TYR A 88 -6.75 0.36 -6.45
C TYR A 88 -7.49 1.70 -6.24
N ALA A 89 -8.34 1.79 -5.22
CA ALA A 89 -9.03 3.03 -4.89
C ALA A 89 -8.07 4.16 -4.50
N ILE A 90 -7.03 3.86 -3.72
CA ILE A 90 -5.95 4.80 -3.38
C ILE A 90 -5.25 5.28 -4.66
N ALA A 91 -4.88 4.35 -5.55
CA ALA A 91 -4.22 4.70 -6.80
C ALA A 91 -5.09 5.62 -7.68
N GLN A 92 -6.38 5.31 -7.82
CA GLN A 92 -7.34 6.14 -8.55
C GLN A 92 -7.46 7.55 -7.95
N ARG A 93 -7.53 7.65 -6.63
CA ARG A 93 -7.59 8.94 -5.94
C ARG A 93 -6.32 9.77 -6.12
N LEU A 94 -5.15 9.15 -6.09
CA LEU A 94 -3.88 9.84 -6.35
C LEU A 94 -3.79 10.32 -7.80
N LEU A 95 -4.12 9.46 -8.77
CA LEU A 95 -4.13 9.82 -10.19
C LEU A 95 -5.11 10.97 -10.49
N SER A 96 -6.28 10.99 -9.86
CA SER A 96 -7.25 12.10 -10.01
C SER A 96 -6.79 13.43 -9.41
N ARG A 97 -5.72 13.42 -8.61
CA ARG A 97 -5.08 14.59 -8.00
C ARG A 97 -3.74 14.93 -8.69
N ASP A 98 -3.53 14.43 -9.90
CA ASP A 98 -2.29 14.59 -10.69
C ASP A 98 -1.02 14.03 -10.02
N ASP A 99 -1.17 13.14 -9.03
CA ASP A 99 -0.05 12.39 -8.44
C ASP A 99 0.32 11.18 -9.30
N ALA A 100 1.61 10.82 -9.32
CA ALA A 100 2.08 9.67 -10.07
C ALA A 100 1.93 8.36 -9.28
N VAL A 101 1.45 7.30 -9.92
CA VAL A 101 1.43 5.93 -9.40
C VAL A 101 2.22 5.05 -10.36
N CYS A 102 3.13 4.23 -9.83
CA CYS A 102 3.93 3.34 -10.65
C CYS A 102 3.03 2.25 -11.28
N SER A 103 3.00 2.18 -12.61
CA SER A 103 2.21 1.19 -13.37
C SER A 103 2.81 -0.23 -13.33
N SER A 104 4.05 -0.35 -12.85
CA SER A 104 4.68 -1.63 -12.58
C SER A 104 3.99 -2.26 -11.36
N LEU A 105 2.98 -3.09 -11.63
CA LEU A 105 2.80 -4.32 -10.86
C LEU A 105 4.14 -5.03 -10.96
N SER A 106 5.02 -4.83 -9.97
CA SER A 106 6.32 -5.47 -9.96
C SER A 106 6.06 -6.96 -10.12
N SER A 107 6.48 -7.49 -11.27
CA SER A 107 6.41 -8.90 -11.63
C SER A 107 7.41 -9.68 -10.80
N THR A 108 7.33 -9.58 -9.46
CA THR A 108 8.12 -10.36 -8.50
C THR A 108 7.54 -11.76 -8.32
N LEU A 109 6.42 -12.09 -8.98
CA LEU A 109 5.96 -13.48 -9.17
C LEU A 109 6.74 -14.23 -10.26
N ARG A 110 8.04 -13.95 -10.41
CA ARG A 110 8.95 -14.73 -11.26
C ARG A 110 9.92 -15.55 -10.40
N TYR A 111 9.45 -16.07 -9.26
CA TYR A 111 10.27 -16.91 -8.37
C TYR A 111 9.59 -18.21 -7.90
N LEU A 112 8.42 -18.58 -8.46
CA LEU A 112 7.78 -19.89 -8.20
C LEU A 112 7.69 -20.76 -9.47
N GLN A 113 8.76 -20.77 -10.27
CA GLN A 113 8.98 -21.80 -11.28
C GLN A 113 10.40 -22.35 -11.16
N THR A 114 10.59 -23.24 -10.20
CA THR A 114 11.52 -24.37 -10.27
C THR A 114 10.88 -25.55 -9.56
#